data_AF-A0A938LE63-F1
#
_entry.id   AF-A0A938LE63-F1
#
_cell.length_a   1.000
_cell.length_b   1.000
_cell.length_c   1.000
_cell.angle_alpha   90.00
_cell.angle_beta   90.00
_cell.angle_gamma   90.00
#
_symmetry.space_group_name_H-M   'P 1'
#
loop_
_entity.id
_entity.type
_entity.pdbx_description
1 polymer ?
#
loop_
_entity_poly.entity_id
_entity_poly.type
_entity_poly.pdbx_seq_one_letter_code
_entity_poly.pdbx_strand_id
1 'polypeptide(L)'
;MPENRDPVGLWGAAARAALFVVSITTLVRAADPSAFIALHPENPRYFVWRGKPVLLVTSGEHYGAVLNLDFDYVAYLDELQSHGLNHTRAFSGIYREDRGAFGITDNTLAPQPNRYICPWARSGEPAYRDGGNRFDLTRYDDAYFARLKDFLAQADRRGIVVELNLFRPMYEDSMWVRRRSPSRGFDLQLPLLRSTGHNRPERRTGQGDRRK
;
A
#
# COMPACT_ATOMS: atom_id res chain seq x y z
N MET A 1 -40.84 -67.02 -54.58
CA MET A 1 -39.52 -67.44 -55.10
C MET A 1 -39.44 -66.90 -56.52
N PRO A 2 -38.46 -66.07 -56.94
CA PRO A 2 -37.22 -65.58 -56.29
C PRO A 2 -37.41 -64.17 -55.69
N GLU A 3 -36.73 -63.77 -54.60
CA GLU A 3 -35.34 -63.28 -54.47
C GLU A 3 -35.11 -61.89 -55.09
N ASN A 4 -35.00 -60.86 -54.23
CA ASN A 4 -33.93 -59.87 -54.36
C ASN A 4 -33.62 -59.26 -52.99
N ARG A 5 -32.32 -59.19 -52.68
CA ARG A 5 -31.73 -58.66 -51.44
C ARG A 5 -31.42 -57.15 -51.61
N ASP A 6 -31.72 -56.38 -50.57
CA ASP A 6 -30.99 -55.24 -49.93
C ASP A 6 -29.87 -54.50 -50.70
N PRO A 7 -29.59 -53.18 -50.46
CA PRO A 7 -29.26 -52.73 -49.10
C PRO A 7 -29.30 -51.21 -48.71
N VAL A 8 -29.04 -50.98 -47.41
CA VAL A 8 -28.49 -49.79 -46.70
C VAL A 8 -29.29 -48.48 -46.60
N GLY A 9 -29.57 -48.08 -45.35
CA GLY A 9 -29.88 -46.69 -44.99
C GLY A 9 -29.86 -46.48 -43.47
N LEU A 10 -28.79 -45.85 -42.98
CA LEU A 10 -28.38 -45.73 -41.59
C LEU A 10 -29.32 -44.94 -40.66
N TRP A 11 -29.48 -45.47 -39.44
CA TRP A 11 -29.44 -44.81 -38.11
C TRP A 11 -30.03 -43.40 -37.91
N GLY A 12 -30.98 -43.31 -36.97
CA GLY A 12 -31.44 -42.05 -36.38
C GLY A 12 -31.99 -42.24 -34.97
N ALA A 13 -31.14 -42.61 -34.02
CA ALA A 13 -31.46 -42.59 -32.60
C ALA A 13 -31.63 -41.14 -32.12
N ALA A 14 -32.85 -40.71 -31.84
CA ALA A 14 -33.12 -39.43 -31.19
C ALA A 14 -32.80 -39.54 -29.68
N ALA A 15 -31.54 -39.32 -29.32
CA ALA A 15 -31.11 -39.20 -27.93
C ALA A 15 -31.60 -37.88 -27.33
N ARG A 16 -32.38 -37.96 -26.26
CA ARG A 16 -32.81 -36.82 -25.43
C ARG A 16 -31.59 -36.20 -24.75
N ALA A 17 -31.18 -35.01 -25.19
CA ALA A 17 -30.17 -34.23 -24.48
C ALA A 17 -30.81 -33.57 -23.24
N ALA A 18 -30.51 -34.11 -22.05
CA ALA A 18 -30.76 -33.42 -20.80
C ALA A 18 -29.59 -32.45 -20.54
N LEU A 19 -29.85 -31.15 -20.66
CA LEU A 19 -28.87 -30.11 -20.35
C LEU A 19 -28.83 -29.91 -18.83
N PHE A 20 -27.77 -30.38 -18.16
CA PHE A 20 -27.49 -30.03 -16.77
C PHE A 20 -26.82 -28.65 -16.73
N VAL A 21 -27.57 -27.62 -16.36
CA VAL A 21 -27.01 -26.32 -16.00
C VAL A 21 -26.48 -26.42 -14.57
N VAL A 22 -25.17 -26.56 -14.42
CA VAL A 22 -24.51 -26.43 -13.12
C VAL A 22 -24.30 -24.93 -12.87
N SER A 23 -25.23 -24.31 -12.14
CA SER A 23 -25.01 -22.97 -11.58
C SER A 23 -23.97 -23.07 -10.48
N ILE A 24 -22.76 -22.61 -10.76
CA ILE A 24 -21.73 -22.39 -9.74
C ILE A 24 -22.10 -21.10 -9.01
N THR A 25 -22.84 -21.23 -7.92
CA THR A 25 -23.10 -20.12 -7.01
C THR A 25 -21.84 -19.92 -6.16
N THR A 26 -21.04 -18.92 -6.47
CA THR A 26 -19.92 -18.50 -5.61
C THR A 26 -20.51 -17.96 -4.32
N LEU A 27 -20.54 -18.78 -3.28
CA LEU A 27 -20.98 -18.35 -1.95
C LEU A 27 -19.92 -17.38 -1.41
N VAL A 28 -20.21 -16.08 -1.44
CA VAL A 28 -19.42 -15.10 -0.70
C VAL A 28 -19.67 -15.37 0.78
N ARG A 29 -18.78 -16.16 1.40
CA ARG A 29 -18.82 -16.39 2.85
C ARG A 29 -18.54 -15.04 3.52
N ALA A 30 -19.54 -14.51 4.21
CA ALA A 30 -19.35 -13.36 5.08
C ALA A 30 -18.20 -13.69 6.04
N ALA A 31 -17.24 -12.78 6.17
CA ALA A 31 -16.15 -12.94 7.11
C ALA A 31 -16.74 -13.14 8.51
N ASP A 32 -16.25 -14.16 9.22
CA ASP A 32 -16.63 -14.39 10.61
C ASP A 32 -16.35 -13.09 11.38
N PRO A 33 -17.31 -12.50 12.12
CA PRO A 33 -17.06 -11.30 12.91
C PRO A 33 -15.87 -11.43 13.85
N SER A 34 -15.54 -12.65 14.30
CA SER A 34 -14.35 -12.95 15.11
C SER A 34 -13.03 -12.87 14.33
N ALA A 35 -13.06 -12.82 12.99
CA ALA A 35 -11.88 -12.64 12.16
C ALA A 35 -11.30 -11.22 12.27
N PHE A 36 -12.11 -10.25 12.68
CA PHE A 36 -11.70 -8.86 12.87
C PHE A 36 -11.27 -8.58 14.30
N ILE A 37 -10.39 -7.61 14.48
CA ILE A 37 -10.09 -7.03 15.79
C ILE A 37 -11.27 -6.13 16.18
N ALA A 38 -11.73 -6.27 17.41
CA ALA A 38 -12.79 -5.46 17.99
C ALA A 38 -12.43 -5.04 19.43
N LEU A 39 -13.15 -4.08 19.99
CA LEU A 39 -13.07 -3.78 21.42
C LEU A 39 -13.64 -4.95 22.23
N HIS A 40 -13.04 -5.25 23.38
CA HIS A 40 -13.53 -6.29 24.27
C HIS A 40 -14.90 -5.89 24.87
N PRO A 41 -15.93 -6.76 24.81
CA PRO A 41 -17.30 -6.38 25.15
C PRO A 41 -17.49 -6.01 26.62
N GLU A 42 -16.73 -6.61 27.53
CA GLU A 42 -16.81 -6.33 28.97
C GLU A 42 -15.85 -5.23 29.44
N ASN A 43 -14.80 -4.93 28.66
CA ASN A 43 -13.80 -3.93 29.03
C ASN A 43 -13.22 -3.27 27.76
N PRO A 44 -13.80 -2.16 27.30
CA PRO A 44 -13.45 -1.55 26.01
C PRO A 44 -12.05 -0.92 25.97
N ARG A 45 -11.25 -1.06 27.03
CA ARG A 45 -9.83 -0.66 27.06
C ARG A 45 -8.92 -1.74 26.45
N TYR A 46 -9.43 -2.95 26.21
CA TYR A 46 -8.71 -4.07 25.60
C TYR A 46 -9.34 -4.45 24.27
N PHE A 47 -8.57 -5.15 23.44
CA PHE A 47 -9.07 -5.73 22.19
C PHE A 47 -9.46 -7.19 22.37
N VAL A 48 -10.35 -7.67 21.49
CA VAL A 48 -10.63 -9.07 21.24
C VAL A 48 -10.32 -9.38 19.78
N TRP A 49 -9.67 -10.51 19.54
CA TRP A 49 -9.37 -11.00 18.19
C TRP A 49 -9.44 -12.52 18.16
N ARG A 50 -10.11 -13.10 17.15
CA ARG A 50 -10.33 -14.56 17.04
C ARG A 50 -10.92 -15.16 18.32
N GLY A 51 -11.85 -14.44 18.93
CA GLY A 51 -12.56 -14.83 20.15
C GLY A 51 -11.74 -14.75 21.44
N LYS A 52 -10.52 -14.20 21.42
CA LYS A 52 -9.64 -14.10 22.60
C LYS A 52 -9.26 -12.65 22.90
N PRO A 53 -9.21 -12.24 24.18
CA PRO A 53 -8.60 -10.97 24.56
C PRO A 53 -7.16 -10.89 24.04
N VAL A 54 -6.76 -9.73 23.50
CA VAL A 54 -5.44 -9.53 22.90
C VAL A 54 -4.85 -8.18 23.28
N LEU A 55 -3.54 -8.19 23.54
CA LEU A 55 -2.70 -6.99 23.59
C LEU A 55 -1.84 -6.98 22.32
N LEU A 56 -1.77 -5.84 21.65
CA LEU A 56 -0.91 -5.67 20.48
C LEU A 56 0.46 -5.20 20.93
N VAL A 57 1.50 -6.02 20.69
CA VAL A 57 2.86 -5.78 21.15
C VAL A 57 3.83 -6.01 19.98
N THR A 58 4.77 -5.09 19.79
CA THR A 58 5.71 -5.14 18.67
C THR A 58 7.03 -4.43 18.94
N SER A 59 8.02 -4.73 18.08
CA SER A 59 9.11 -3.83 17.71
C SER A 59 8.81 -3.28 16.30
N GLY A 60 8.43 -2.01 16.24
CA GLY A 60 7.78 -1.40 15.08
C GLY A 60 8.69 -0.63 14.13
N GLU A 61 9.97 -0.97 13.97
CA GLU A 61 10.94 -0.10 13.28
C GLU A 61 10.93 -0.20 11.74
N HIS A 62 10.43 -1.31 11.19
CA HIS A 62 10.54 -1.62 9.76
C HIS A 62 9.39 -1.06 8.91
N TYR A 63 9.16 0.25 9.00
CA TYR A 63 8.02 0.90 8.33
C TYR A 63 8.01 0.78 6.80
N GLY A 64 9.17 0.50 6.19
CA GLY A 64 9.31 0.33 4.76
C GLY A 64 9.06 -1.08 4.24
N ALA A 65 8.56 -2.00 5.08
CA ALA A 65 8.50 -3.44 4.77
C ALA A 65 7.85 -3.80 3.42
N VAL A 66 6.85 -3.02 2.99
CA VAL A 66 6.17 -3.23 1.70
C VAL A 66 6.83 -2.44 0.57
N LEU A 67 7.11 -1.15 0.80
CA LEU A 67 7.58 -0.21 -0.23
C LEU A 67 9.06 -0.37 -0.60
N ASN A 68 9.83 -1.08 0.21
CA ASN A 68 11.23 -1.38 -0.05
C ASN A 68 11.34 -2.78 -0.68
N LEU A 69 11.76 -2.83 -1.94
CA LEU A 69 11.89 -4.08 -2.71
C LEU A 69 13.04 -4.97 -2.23
N ASP A 70 14.00 -4.41 -1.49
CA ASP A 70 15.12 -5.18 -0.92
C ASP A 70 14.83 -5.71 0.49
N PHE A 71 13.69 -5.32 1.08
CA PHE A 71 13.32 -5.80 2.40
C PHE A 71 12.69 -7.19 2.34
N ASP A 72 13.29 -8.13 3.07
CA ASP A 72 12.74 -9.46 3.30
C ASP A 72 11.74 -9.41 4.46
N TYR A 73 10.48 -9.15 4.12
CA TYR A 73 9.42 -9.12 5.12
C TYR A 73 9.07 -10.51 5.66
N VAL A 74 9.45 -11.60 4.99
CA VAL A 74 9.15 -12.95 5.50
C VAL A 74 10.05 -13.23 6.69
N ALA A 75 11.36 -13.01 6.53
CA ALA A 75 12.32 -13.12 7.63
C ALA A 75 11.96 -12.20 8.81
N TYR A 76 11.54 -10.96 8.53
CA TYR A 76 11.08 -10.04 9.57
C TYR A 76 9.84 -10.56 10.32
N LEU A 77 8.83 -11.06 9.61
CA LEU A 77 7.62 -11.57 10.26
C LEU A 77 7.88 -12.87 11.03
N ASP A 78 8.81 -13.72 10.56
CA ASP A 78 9.29 -14.89 11.29
C ASP A 78 9.96 -14.50 12.60
N GLU A 79 10.77 -13.44 12.59
CA GLU A 79 11.42 -12.90 13.79
C GLU A 79 10.40 -12.34 14.79
N LEU A 80 9.41 -11.58 14.32
CA LEU A 80 8.33 -11.12 15.21
C LEU A 80 7.61 -12.30 15.87
N GLN A 81 7.27 -13.33 15.08
CA GLN A 81 6.60 -14.52 15.59
C GLN A 81 7.46 -15.28 16.59
N SER A 82 8.77 -15.45 16.33
CA SER A 82 9.69 -16.19 17.19
C SER A 82 9.82 -15.55 18.58
N HIS A 83 9.66 -14.23 18.66
CA HIS A 83 9.66 -13.45 19.89
C HIS A 83 8.26 -13.22 20.50
N GLY A 84 7.21 -13.82 19.95
CA GLY A 84 5.84 -13.69 20.45
C GLY A 84 5.21 -12.31 20.23
N LEU A 85 5.78 -11.52 19.31
CA LEU A 85 5.24 -10.23 18.89
C LEU A 85 4.12 -10.46 17.86
N ASN A 86 3.03 -9.71 17.99
CA ASN A 86 1.79 -9.95 17.24
C ASN A 86 1.27 -8.72 16.50
N HIS A 87 2.12 -7.71 16.35
CA HIS A 87 1.78 -6.45 15.68
C HIS A 87 2.97 -5.97 14.85
N THR A 88 2.72 -5.16 13.81
CA THR A 88 3.74 -4.38 13.10
C THR A 88 3.09 -3.20 12.38
N ARG A 89 3.89 -2.18 12.07
CA ARG A 89 3.45 -0.96 11.39
C ARG A 89 4.18 -0.80 10.06
N ALA A 90 3.44 -0.49 9.00
CA ALA A 90 4.00 -0.24 7.67
C ALA A 90 3.37 0.99 7.01
N PHE A 91 4.14 1.72 6.20
CA PHE A 91 3.58 2.78 5.34
C PHE A 91 3.07 2.21 4.01
N SER A 92 1.98 2.80 3.52
CA SER A 92 1.31 2.49 2.24
C SER A 92 2.15 2.78 0.98
N GLY A 93 3.41 3.18 1.12
CA GLY A 93 4.21 3.65 -0.01
C GLY A 93 3.91 5.08 -0.45
N ILE A 94 2.94 5.81 0.09
CA ILE A 94 2.74 7.24 -0.23
C ILE A 94 3.86 8.10 0.36
N TYR A 95 4.43 7.65 1.48
CA TYR A 95 5.56 8.28 2.17
C TYR A 95 6.78 7.34 2.18
N ARG A 96 7.96 7.95 2.15
CA ARG A 96 9.28 7.34 2.29
C ARG A 96 10.28 8.40 2.77
N GLU A 97 11.33 7.98 3.42
CA GLU A 97 12.38 8.84 3.96
C GLU A 97 13.54 9.00 2.99
N ASP A 98 14.38 9.98 3.28
CA ASP A 98 15.65 10.18 2.60
C ASP A 98 16.71 9.25 3.17
N ARG A 99 17.68 8.88 2.34
CA ARG A 99 18.85 8.15 2.82
C ARG A 99 19.61 8.98 3.85
N GLY A 100 20.01 8.34 4.95
CA GLY A 100 20.67 9.01 6.07
C GLY A 100 19.73 9.83 6.98
N ALA A 101 18.41 9.82 6.73
CA ALA A 101 17.46 10.41 7.66
C ALA A 101 17.66 9.83 9.06
N PHE A 102 17.68 10.72 10.07
CA PHE A 102 17.89 10.37 11.48
C PHE A 102 19.20 9.64 11.79
N GLY A 103 20.16 9.61 10.87
CA GLY A 103 21.43 8.89 11.05
C GLY A 103 21.29 7.36 11.01
N ILE A 104 20.18 6.84 10.48
CA ILE A 104 19.91 5.39 10.40
C ILE A 104 20.57 4.81 9.15
N THR A 105 21.49 3.85 9.32
CA THR A 105 22.29 3.26 8.23
C THR A 105 21.44 2.46 7.24
N ASP A 106 20.55 1.59 7.72
CA ASP A 106 19.72 0.70 6.91
C ASP A 106 18.22 0.99 7.08
N ASN A 107 17.85 2.25 6.92
CA ASN A 107 16.48 2.69 7.07
C ASN A 107 15.58 2.04 6.00
N THR A 108 14.76 1.08 6.42
CA THR A 108 13.82 0.38 5.53
C THR A 108 12.89 1.35 4.81
N LEU A 109 12.54 2.48 5.43
CA LEU A 109 11.66 3.50 4.87
C LEU A 109 12.38 4.43 3.87
N ALA A 110 13.69 4.28 3.67
CA ALA A 110 14.47 5.00 2.65
C ALA A 110 15.09 4.03 1.62
N PRO A 111 14.29 3.39 0.74
CA PRO A 111 14.81 2.41 -0.22
C PRO A 111 15.86 3.00 -1.15
N GLN A 112 16.73 2.12 -1.65
CA GLN A 112 17.73 2.48 -2.66
C GLN A 112 17.06 2.96 -3.98
N PRO A 113 17.80 3.70 -4.83
CA PRO A 113 17.31 4.11 -6.15
C PRO A 113 16.77 2.94 -6.95
N ASN A 114 15.60 3.11 -7.57
CA ASN A 114 14.87 2.06 -8.28
C ASN A 114 14.44 0.84 -7.44
N ARG A 115 14.59 0.88 -6.10
CA ARG A 115 14.16 -0.19 -5.17
C ARG A 115 12.93 0.21 -4.34
N TYR A 116 12.30 1.32 -4.70
CA TYR A 116 11.06 1.80 -4.12
C TYR A 116 9.87 1.45 -5.01
N ILE A 117 8.82 0.91 -4.39
CA ILE A 117 7.52 0.63 -5.00
C ILE A 117 6.40 1.33 -4.22
N CYS A 118 5.34 1.75 -4.91
CA CYS A 118 4.20 2.45 -4.30
C CYS A 118 2.90 2.14 -5.06
N PRO A 119 1.73 2.61 -4.59
CA PRO A 119 0.45 2.28 -5.21
C PRO A 119 0.29 2.71 -6.67
N TRP A 120 1.11 3.63 -7.16
CA TRP A 120 0.96 4.25 -8.47
C TRP A 120 1.96 3.69 -9.48
N ALA A 121 1.47 3.37 -10.69
CA ALA A 121 2.31 2.85 -11.76
C ALA A 121 3.30 3.90 -12.28
N ARG A 122 4.38 3.44 -12.92
CA ARG A 122 5.27 4.34 -13.67
C ARG A 122 4.59 4.78 -14.97
N SER A 123 4.75 6.05 -15.31
CA SER A 123 4.34 6.60 -16.61
C SER A 123 5.41 6.32 -17.70
N GLY A 124 5.19 6.80 -18.91
CA GLY A 124 6.21 6.84 -19.97
C GLY A 124 7.16 8.04 -19.87
N GLU A 125 6.87 9.00 -18.99
CA GLU A 125 7.58 10.28 -18.91
C GLU A 125 8.78 10.19 -17.96
N PRO A 126 10.01 10.48 -18.42
CA PRO A 126 11.18 10.51 -17.54
C PRO A 126 11.10 11.67 -16.52
N ALA A 127 12.10 11.72 -15.63
CA ALA A 127 12.30 12.73 -14.58
C ALA A 127 11.67 12.42 -13.22
N TYR A 128 11.75 11.17 -12.77
CA TYR A 128 11.73 10.87 -11.33
C TYR A 128 13.10 11.13 -10.71
N ARG A 129 13.13 11.81 -9.56
CA ARG A 129 14.36 12.27 -8.90
C ARG A 129 15.36 11.15 -8.60
N ASP A 130 14.87 9.97 -8.20
CA ASP A 130 15.71 8.82 -7.83
C ASP A 130 15.82 7.78 -8.95
N GLY A 131 15.59 8.19 -10.20
CA GLY A 131 15.74 7.34 -11.38
C GLY A 131 14.41 6.85 -11.98
N GLY A 132 14.40 6.70 -13.30
CA GLY A 132 13.24 6.21 -14.06
C GLY A 132 12.15 7.24 -14.31
N ASN A 133 10.98 6.73 -14.69
CA ASN A 133 9.84 7.54 -15.10
C ASN A 133 9.04 8.05 -13.90
N ARG A 134 8.26 9.10 -14.09
CA ARG A 134 7.33 9.63 -13.08
C ARG A 134 6.26 8.60 -12.74
N PHE A 135 5.50 8.89 -11.69
CA PHE A 135 4.31 8.12 -11.37
C PHE A 135 3.08 8.67 -12.09
N ASP A 136 2.26 7.77 -12.60
CA ASP A 136 0.93 8.06 -13.13
C ASP A 136 -0.09 7.87 -12.00
N LEU A 137 -0.61 8.97 -11.47
CA LEU A 137 -1.57 8.94 -10.36
C LEU A 137 -2.98 8.51 -10.79
N THR A 138 -3.19 8.24 -12.09
CA THR A 138 -4.46 7.70 -12.62
C THR A 138 -4.44 6.18 -12.77
N ARG A 139 -3.28 5.54 -12.54
CA ARG A 139 -3.08 4.11 -12.74
C ARG A 139 -2.43 3.46 -11.52
N TYR A 140 -3.06 2.38 -11.04
CA TYR A 140 -2.50 1.57 -9.98
C TYR A 140 -1.36 0.68 -10.48
N ASP A 141 -0.38 0.41 -9.62
CA ASP A 141 0.67 -0.58 -9.84
C ASP A 141 0.24 -1.95 -9.28
N ASP A 142 -0.06 -2.89 -10.16
CA ASP A 142 -0.46 -4.25 -9.77
C ASP A 142 0.63 -4.98 -8.98
N ALA A 143 1.91 -4.71 -9.24
CA ALA A 143 3.01 -5.33 -8.52
C ALA A 143 3.08 -4.85 -7.07
N TYR A 144 2.74 -3.58 -6.81
CA TYR A 144 2.62 -3.05 -5.46
C TYR A 144 1.52 -3.77 -4.69
N PHE A 145 0.33 -3.87 -5.27
CA PHE A 145 -0.80 -4.50 -4.58
C PHE A 145 -0.62 -6.01 -4.43
N ALA A 146 0.05 -6.67 -5.36
CA ALA A 146 0.45 -8.07 -5.20
C ALA A 146 1.39 -8.24 -3.99
N ARG A 147 2.43 -7.40 -3.88
CA ARG A 147 3.38 -7.42 -2.75
C ARG A 147 2.70 -7.09 -1.42
N LEU A 148 1.83 -6.08 -1.38
CA LEU A 148 1.07 -5.72 -0.18
C LEU A 148 0.16 -6.89 0.27
N LYS A 149 -0.56 -7.52 -0.66
CA LYS A 149 -1.43 -8.66 -0.35
C LYS A 149 -0.63 -9.86 0.16
N ASP A 150 0.53 -10.14 -0.43
CA ASP A 150 1.39 -11.22 0.08
C ASP A 150 1.89 -10.90 1.49
N PHE A 151 2.40 -9.69 1.74
CA PHE A 151 2.82 -9.25 3.08
C PHE A 151 1.72 -9.44 4.13
N LEU A 152 0.48 -9.00 3.83
CA LEU A 152 -0.66 -9.16 4.73
C LEU A 152 -1.02 -10.64 4.94
N ALA A 153 -0.98 -11.47 3.90
CA ALA A 153 -1.23 -12.90 4.01
C ALA A 153 -0.14 -13.61 4.85
N GLN A 154 1.13 -13.21 4.71
CA GLN A 154 2.23 -13.75 5.51
C GLN A 154 2.10 -13.35 6.99
N ALA A 155 1.66 -12.12 7.27
CA ALA A 155 1.41 -11.66 8.63
C ALA A 155 0.23 -12.41 9.27
N ASP A 156 -0.88 -12.60 8.55
CA ASP A 156 -2.06 -13.31 9.05
C ASP A 156 -1.76 -14.78 9.43
N ARG A 157 -0.95 -15.48 8.61
CA ARG A 157 -0.48 -16.85 8.90
C ARG A 157 0.30 -16.95 10.21
N ARG A 158 0.95 -15.86 10.63
CA ARG A 158 1.76 -15.78 11.84
C ARG A 158 1.02 -15.19 13.02
N GLY A 159 -0.24 -14.79 12.85
CA GLY A 159 -1.01 -14.14 13.89
C GLY A 159 -0.57 -12.70 14.15
N ILE A 160 -0.01 -12.03 13.14
CA ILE A 160 0.51 -10.66 13.26
C ILE A 160 -0.49 -9.68 12.62
N VAL A 161 -0.86 -8.67 13.40
CA VAL A 161 -1.70 -7.55 12.98
C VAL A 161 -0.85 -6.48 12.31
N VAL A 162 -1.26 -6.02 11.13
CA VAL A 162 -0.58 -4.95 10.41
C VAL A 162 -1.34 -3.64 10.54
N GLU A 163 -0.71 -2.64 11.18
CA GLU A 163 -1.16 -1.25 11.15
C GLU A 163 -0.63 -0.57 9.88
N LEU A 164 -1.49 -0.46 8.87
CA LEU A 164 -1.15 0.17 7.59
C LEU A 164 -1.39 1.69 7.64
N ASN A 165 -0.29 2.44 7.67
CA ASN A 165 -0.33 3.90 7.69
C ASN A 165 -0.48 4.44 6.27
N LEU A 166 -1.66 4.99 6.00
CA LEU A 166 -1.98 5.54 4.68
C LEU A 166 -1.24 6.85 4.41
N PHE A 167 -1.19 7.73 5.42
CA PHE A 167 -0.65 9.08 5.29
C PHE A 167 0.17 9.48 6.52
N ARG A 168 1.03 10.49 6.33
CA ARG A 168 1.84 11.12 7.36
C ARG A 168 1.84 12.64 7.11
N PRO A 169 1.82 13.48 8.15
CA PRO A 169 2.13 14.89 7.98
C PRO A 169 3.50 15.09 7.33
N MET A 170 3.57 16.00 6.36
CA MET A 170 4.84 16.46 5.79
C MET A 170 5.18 17.80 6.45
N TYR A 171 6.17 17.77 7.33
CA TYR A 171 6.46 18.90 8.22
C TYR A 171 7.26 20.03 7.54
N GLU A 172 7.96 19.73 6.44
CA GLU A 172 8.83 20.68 5.74
C GLU A 172 8.54 20.71 4.24
N ASP A 173 8.69 21.90 3.63
CA ASP A 173 8.59 22.09 2.17
C ASP A 173 9.55 21.20 1.38
N SER A 174 10.71 20.89 1.98
CA SER A 174 11.71 19.99 1.44
C SER A 174 11.12 18.60 1.14
N MET A 175 10.16 18.13 1.94
CA MET A 175 9.49 16.83 1.78
C MET A 175 8.53 16.81 0.58
N TRP A 176 7.95 17.98 0.25
CA TRP A 176 7.06 18.17 -0.90
C TRP A 176 7.83 18.34 -2.21
N VAL A 177 8.82 19.23 -2.23
CA VAL A 177 9.62 19.55 -3.42
C VAL A 177 10.39 18.32 -3.91
N ARG A 178 10.85 17.47 -2.99
CA ARG A 178 11.64 16.27 -3.31
C ARG A 178 10.86 15.21 -4.09
N ARG A 179 9.52 15.26 -4.03
CA ARG A 179 8.62 14.34 -4.73
C ARG A 179 8.07 14.93 -6.03
N ARG A 180 8.30 16.23 -6.30
CA ARG A 180 7.94 16.86 -7.57
C ARG A 180 8.90 16.40 -8.66
N SER A 181 8.35 16.19 -9.85
CA SER A 181 9.16 16.19 -11.06
C SER A 181 9.67 17.61 -11.32
N PRO A 182 10.92 17.82 -11.78
CA PRO A 182 11.51 19.15 -12.00
C PRO A 182 10.74 20.07 -12.95
N SER A 183 9.74 19.56 -13.68
CA SER A 183 9.11 20.26 -14.82
C SER A 183 7.77 20.94 -14.54
N ARG A 184 7.26 20.97 -13.31
CA ARG A 184 6.07 21.79 -12.98
C ARG A 184 6.22 22.45 -11.61
N GLY A 185 6.62 23.72 -11.61
CA GLY A 185 6.26 24.63 -10.53
C GLY A 185 4.74 24.79 -10.52
N PHE A 186 4.09 24.44 -9.41
CA PHE A 186 2.74 24.92 -9.16
C PHE A 186 2.87 26.34 -8.63
N ASP A 187 2.66 27.30 -9.53
CA ASP A 187 2.19 28.62 -9.15
C ASP A 187 0.69 28.44 -8.83
N LEU A 188 0.38 28.28 -7.54
CA LEU A 188 -1.01 28.37 -7.07
C LEU A 188 -1.43 29.84 -7.07
N GLN A 189 -1.53 30.45 -8.26
CA GLN A 189 -2.44 31.57 -8.43
C GLN A 189 -3.86 31.01 -8.50
N LEU A 190 -4.45 30.83 -7.32
CA LEU A 190 -5.91 30.81 -7.16
C LEU A 190 -6.47 32.07 -7.83
N PRO A 191 -7.38 32.00 -8.83
CA PRO A 191 -7.89 33.19 -9.53
C PRO A 191 -8.80 34.10 -8.70
N LEU A 192 -8.92 33.90 -7.39
CA LEU A 192 -9.89 34.58 -6.53
C LEU A 192 -9.24 35.02 -5.22
N LEU A 193 -8.27 35.93 -5.33
CA LEU A 193 -7.94 36.92 -4.30
C LEU A 193 -6.97 37.93 -4.90
N ARG A 194 -7.50 38.89 -5.68
CA ARG A 194 -6.84 40.19 -5.80
C ARG A 194 -6.99 40.89 -4.45
N SER A 195 -6.05 40.62 -3.53
CA SER A 195 -5.86 41.48 -2.37
C SER A 195 -5.20 42.76 -2.87
N THR A 196 -5.99 43.82 -2.93
CA THR A 196 -5.54 45.20 -3.04
C THR A 196 -4.44 45.46 -2.02
N GLY A 197 -3.37 46.09 -2.49
CA GLY A 197 -2.12 46.21 -1.76
C GLY A 197 -2.21 46.86 -0.38
N HIS A 198 -1.28 46.44 0.48
CA HIS A 198 -0.76 47.26 1.56
C HIS A 198 0.71 46.91 1.79
N ASN A 199 1.59 47.84 1.42
CA ASN A 199 3.01 47.84 1.77
C ASN A 199 3.16 47.78 3.29
N ARG A 200 4.05 46.90 3.78
CA ARG A 200 4.67 47.07 5.10
C ARG A 200 6.15 47.40 4.92
N PRO A 201 6.67 48.41 5.65
CA PRO A 201 8.03 48.92 5.44
C PRO A 201 9.10 48.02 6.07
N GLU A 202 10.25 47.96 5.42
CA GLU A 202 11.48 47.32 5.90
C GLU A 202 11.94 47.91 7.24
N ARG A 203 12.27 47.04 8.20
CA ARG A 203 13.01 47.44 9.41
C ARG A 203 14.50 47.50 9.08
N ARG A 204 15.04 48.73 9.03
CA ARG A 204 16.48 48.99 9.11
C ARG A 204 17.04 48.44 10.42
N THR A 205 17.94 47.47 10.35
CA THR A 205 18.83 47.11 11.46
C THR A 205 19.91 48.16 11.60
N GLY A 206 19.75 49.05 12.59
CA GLY A 206 20.77 49.99 13.02
C GLY A 206 21.86 49.29 13.83
N GLN A 207 23.09 49.44 13.37
CA GLN A 207 24.32 49.06 14.04
C GLN A 207 24.53 49.96 15.26
N GLY A 208 24.61 49.34 16.45
CA GLY A 208 24.85 50.01 17.72
C GLY A 208 26.07 49.42 18.42
N ASP A 209 27.21 50.04 18.16
CA ASP A 209 28.44 49.91 18.93
C ASP A 209 28.24 50.46 20.35
N ARG A 210 28.68 49.72 21.39
CA ARG A 210 29.16 50.30 22.65
C ARG A 210 29.95 49.30 23.47
N ARG A 211 31.24 49.61 23.61
CA ARG A 211 32.20 49.10 24.59
C ARG A 211 31.75 49.43 26.02
N LYS A 212 31.84 48.44 26.91
CA LYS A 212 32.71 48.36 28.11
C LYS A 212 32.17 47.27 29.03
#